data_AF-A0A4V3RPA5-F1
#
_entry.id   AF-A0A4V3RPA5-F1
#
_cell.length_a   1.000
_cell.length_b   1.000
_cell.length_c   1.000
_cell.angle_alpha   90.00
_cell.angle_beta   90.00
_cell.angle_gamma   90.00
#
_symmetry.space_group_name_H-M   'P 1'
#
loop_
_entity.id
_entity.type
_entity.pdbx_description
1 polymer ?
#
loop_
_entity_poly.entity_id
_entity_poly.type
_entity_poly.pdbx_seq_one_letter_code
_entity_poly.pdbx_strand_id
1 'polypeptide(L)'
;MSISLQPIITGMNGGPEAIMQNFNNVKNEMERMNGSVTVIPSEQFTPINGFSIDRKSCRGFVYKFDSFAIIVLGTYVGNVTLKGWTYKEAVTIPKSYLNGFSKFQTFNDNRRTTDDSWQYDIDFKIDKGVMTVYTRGNEYNNKGLDVAISGILYN
;
A
#
# COMPACT_ATOMS: atom_id res chain seq x y z
N MET A 1 -1.94 -21.39 -15.59
CA MET A 1 -1.03 -21.71 -14.47
C MET A 1 -1.46 -23.07 -13.93
N SER A 2 -0.55 -24.02 -13.74
CA SER A 2 -0.90 -25.43 -13.41
C SER A 2 -0.08 -25.92 -12.22
N ILE A 3 -0.76 -26.45 -11.20
CA ILE A 3 -0.12 -27.18 -10.10
C ILE A 3 0.32 -28.55 -10.64
N SER A 4 1.59 -28.90 -10.46
CA SER A 4 2.08 -30.24 -10.80
C SER A 4 1.84 -31.18 -9.62
N LEU A 5 0.96 -32.17 -9.81
CA LEU A 5 0.65 -33.19 -8.82
C LEU A 5 1.20 -34.54 -9.26
N GLN A 6 1.76 -35.31 -8.32
CA GLN A 6 2.15 -36.68 -8.60
C GLN A 6 0.90 -37.57 -8.73
N PRO A 7 0.84 -38.46 -9.74
CA PRO A 7 -0.22 -39.45 -9.84
C PRO A 7 -0.22 -40.39 -8.63
N ILE A 8 -1.38 -40.64 -8.04
CA ILE A 8 -1.57 -41.61 -6.96
C ILE A 8 -2.20 -42.88 -7.54
N ILE A 9 -1.50 -44.01 -7.42
CA ILE A 9 -1.93 -45.30 -7.97
C ILE A 9 -1.92 -46.40 -6.90
N THR A 10 -2.83 -47.35 -7.01
CA THR A 10 -2.96 -48.47 -6.08
C THR A 10 -1.68 -49.30 -6.05
N GLY A 11 -1.18 -49.61 -4.84
CA GLY A 11 0.03 -50.41 -4.64
C GLY A 11 1.35 -49.66 -4.81
N MET A 12 1.33 -48.32 -4.97
CA MET A 12 2.56 -47.55 -5.05
C MET A 12 3.37 -47.61 -3.75
N ASN A 13 4.69 -47.68 -3.90
CA ASN A 13 5.60 -47.48 -2.79
C ASN A 13 5.63 -45.98 -2.43
N GLY A 14 5.54 -45.64 -1.14
CA GLY A 14 5.51 -44.23 -0.68
C GLY A 14 4.19 -43.48 -0.95
N GLY A 15 3.06 -44.19 -1.03
CA GLY A 15 1.74 -43.58 -1.27
C GLY A 15 1.36 -42.47 -0.29
N PRO A 16 1.48 -42.68 1.04
CA PRO A 16 1.19 -41.64 2.03
C PRO A 16 2.02 -40.35 1.84
N GLU A 17 3.31 -40.48 1.52
CA GLU A 17 4.22 -39.35 1.31
C GLU A 17 3.84 -38.54 0.07
N ALA A 18 3.52 -39.21 -1.04
CA ALA A 18 3.08 -38.57 -2.28
C ALA A 18 1.76 -37.81 -2.10
N ILE A 19 0.81 -38.37 -1.33
CA ILE A 19 -0.43 -37.69 -0.97
C ILE A 19 -0.15 -36.42 -0.15
N MET A 20 0.72 -36.53 0.86
CA MET A 20 1.10 -35.40 1.70
C MET A 20 1.78 -34.28 0.89
N GLN A 21 2.68 -34.66 -0.03
CA GLN A 21 3.34 -33.71 -0.91
C GLN A 21 2.36 -33.00 -1.85
N ASN A 22 1.44 -33.74 -2.47
CA ASN A 22 0.37 -33.15 -3.29
C ASN A 22 -0.50 -32.18 -2.48
N PHE A 23 -0.86 -32.54 -1.24
CA PHE A 23 -1.64 -31.68 -0.36
C PHE A 23 -0.90 -30.39 -0.03
N ASN A 24 0.40 -30.47 0.29
CA ASN A 24 1.24 -29.29 0.51
C ASN A 24 1.38 -28.42 -0.74
N ASN A 25 1.49 -29.01 -1.93
CA ASN A 25 1.54 -28.25 -3.18
C ASN A 25 0.23 -27.49 -3.43
N VAL A 26 -0.93 -28.12 -3.22
CA VAL A 26 -2.24 -27.46 -3.33
C VAL A 26 -2.39 -26.39 -2.27
N LYS A 27 -2.04 -26.67 -1.01
CA LYS A 27 -2.10 -25.71 0.09
C LYS A 27 -1.23 -24.48 -0.20
N ASN A 28 0.02 -24.68 -0.61
CA ASN A 28 0.94 -23.58 -0.93
C ASN A 28 0.41 -22.75 -2.10
N GLU A 29 -0.16 -23.38 -3.13
CA GLU A 29 -0.79 -22.66 -4.24
C GLU A 29 -2.02 -21.87 -3.76
N MET A 30 -2.84 -22.46 -2.88
CA MET A 30 -3.98 -21.78 -2.28
C MET A 30 -3.53 -20.61 -1.40
N GLU A 31 -2.50 -20.75 -0.58
CA GLU A 31 -1.93 -19.66 0.23
C GLU A 31 -1.32 -18.55 -0.63
N ARG A 32 -0.61 -18.94 -1.70
CA ARG A 32 -0.11 -18.03 -2.75
C ARG A 32 -1.25 -17.26 -3.43
N MET A 33 -2.36 -17.93 -3.73
CA MET A 33 -3.53 -17.32 -4.38
C MET A 33 -4.39 -16.51 -3.41
N ASN A 34 -4.40 -16.88 -2.13
CA ASN A 34 -5.25 -16.31 -1.10
C ASN A 34 -4.53 -15.12 -0.42
N GLY A 35 -4.14 -14.15 -1.27
CA GLY A 35 -3.31 -13.02 -0.89
C GLY A 35 -3.65 -12.47 0.50
N SER A 36 -2.64 -12.41 1.37
CA SER A 36 -2.87 -11.97 2.75
C SER A 36 -3.09 -10.46 2.80
N VAL A 37 -4.08 -10.01 3.58
CA VAL A 37 -4.33 -8.58 3.81
C VAL A 37 -3.67 -8.17 5.11
N THR A 38 -2.74 -7.23 5.04
CA THR A 38 -2.20 -6.53 6.21
C THR A 38 -2.89 -5.18 6.34
N VAL A 39 -3.55 -4.95 7.47
CA VAL A 39 -4.11 -3.64 7.82
C VAL A 39 -3.03 -2.85 8.57
N ILE A 40 -2.79 -1.60 8.17
CA ILE A 40 -1.93 -0.67 8.88
C ILE A 40 -2.81 0.08 9.90
N PRO A 41 -2.60 -0.10 11.21
CA PRO A 41 -3.38 0.58 12.24
C PRO A 41 -3.25 2.10 12.12
N SER A 42 -4.30 2.83 12.52
CA SER A 42 -4.36 4.28 12.39
C SER A 42 -3.22 4.98 13.12
N GLU A 43 -2.73 4.39 14.21
CA GLU A 43 -1.67 4.88 15.08
C GLU A 43 -0.30 4.87 14.39
N GLN A 44 -0.13 4.02 13.38
CA GLN A 44 1.11 3.89 12.61
C GLN A 44 1.27 4.98 11.55
N PHE A 45 0.24 5.79 11.29
CA PHE A 45 0.37 6.96 10.43
C PHE A 45 0.98 8.11 11.24
N THR A 46 2.15 8.58 10.89
CA THR A 46 2.80 9.69 11.62
C THR A 46 2.79 10.94 10.76
N PRO A 47 2.12 12.04 11.18
CA PRO A 47 2.27 13.30 10.49
C PRO A 47 3.71 13.78 10.58
N ILE A 48 4.11 14.53 9.56
CA ILE A 48 5.43 15.15 9.48
C ILE A 48 5.26 16.61 9.09
N ASN A 49 6.32 17.41 9.27
CA ASN A 49 6.32 18.84 8.96
C ASN A 49 5.24 19.67 9.67
N GLY A 50 4.78 19.23 10.86
CA GLY A 50 3.82 19.98 11.69
C GLY A 50 2.37 19.86 11.25
N PHE A 51 2.04 19.02 10.27
CA PHE A 51 0.65 18.71 9.94
C PHE A 51 -0.04 17.95 11.07
N SER A 52 -1.36 18.02 11.11
CA SER A 52 -2.20 17.14 11.91
C SER A 52 -2.78 16.04 11.02
N ILE A 53 -3.23 14.93 11.62
CA ILE A 53 -3.99 13.91 10.88
C ILE A 53 -5.30 13.59 11.60
N ASP A 54 -6.36 13.37 10.83
CA ASP A 54 -7.57 12.76 11.35
C ASP A 54 -7.40 11.24 11.41
N ARG A 55 -7.24 10.72 12.64
CA ARG A 55 -7.07 9.27 12.88
C ARG A 55 -8.25 8.43 12.39
N LYS A 56 -9.46 8.98 12.42
CA LYS A 56 -10.67 8.28 11.94
C LYS A 56 -10.70 8.15 10.42
N SER A 57 -9.95 8.99 9.71
CA SER A 57 -9.83 8.97 8.25
C SER A 57 -8.71 8.05 7.75
N CYS A 58 -7.84 7.55 8.64
CA CYS A 58 -6.70 6.74 8.26
C CYS A 58 -7.14 5.38 7.71
N ARG A 59 -6.65 5.03 6.51
CA ARG A 59 -6.89 3.77 5.82
C ARG A 59 -5.56 3.26 5.30
N GLY A 60 -5.19 2.05 5.68
CA GLY A 60 -3.98 1.41 5.22
C GLY A 60 -4.20 -0.08 5.01
N PHE A 61 -4.14 -0.52 3.76
CA PHE A 61 -4.32 -1.92 3.38
C PHE A 61 -3.19 -2.34 2.45
N VAL A 62 -2.58 -3.48 2.74
CA VAL A 62 -1.58 -4.12 1.88
C VAL A 62 -2.07 -5.52 1.54
N TYR A 63 -2.51 -5.71 0.31
CA TYR A 63 -2.92 -7.00 -0.25
C TYR A 63 -1.68 -7.65 -0.86
N LYS A 64 -1.16 -8.68 -0.21
CA LYS A 64 0.11 -9.30 -0.57
C LYS A 64 -0.09 -10.47 -1.53
N PHE A 65 0.69 -10.50 -2.59
CA PHE A 65 0.87 -11.62 -3.50
C PHE A 65 2.36 -11.99 -3.54
N ASP A 66 2.74 -13.08 -4.20
CA ASP A 66 4.13 -13.59 -4.17
C ASP A 66 5.17 -12.59 -4.70
N SER A 67 4.88 -11.94 -5.83
CA SER A 67 5.85 -11.10 -6.55
C SER A 67 5.54 -9.61 -6.48
N PHE A 68 4.37 -9.25 -5.95
CA PHE A 68 3.92 -7.87 -5.82
C PHE A 68 2.91 -7.74 -4.67
N ALA A 69 2.64 -6.52 -4.25
CA ALA A 69 1.51 -6.23 -3.37
C ALA A 69 0.70 -5.05 -3.91
N ILE A 70 -0.59 -5.05 -3.66
CA ILE A 70 -1.43 -3.87 -3.86
C ILE A 70 -1.50 -3.13 -2.53
N ILE A 71 -1.16 -1.85 -2.55
CA ILE A 71 -1.24 -0.99 -1.38
C ILE A 71 -2.29 0.10 -1.59
N VAL A 72 -3.06 0.38 -0.54
CA VAL A 72 -3.99 1.51 -0.46
C VAL A 72 -3.70 2.25 0.83
N LEU A 73 -3.30 3.51 0.71
CA LEU A 73 -3.05 4.42 1.83
C LEU A 73 -3.95 5.64 1.69
N GLY A 74 -4.47 6.14 2.80
CA GLY A 74 -5.30 7.34 2.81
C GLY A 74 -5.41 7.94 4.19
N THR A 75 -5.40 9.26 4.28
CA THR A 75 -5.74 10.02 5.47
C THR A 75 -6.05 11.47 5.09
N TYR A 76 -6.78 12.16 5.95
CA TYR A 76 -6.96 13.60 5.87
C TYR A 76 -5.92 14.30 6.76
N VAL A 77 -5.10 15.16 6.16
CA VAL A 77 -4.14 16.00 6.89
C VAL A 77 -4.72 17.39 7.11
N GLY A 78 -4.50 17.96 8.29
CA GLY A 78 -4.92 19.31 8.66
C GLY A 78 -3.73 20.24 8.93
N ASN A 79 -4.02 21.50 9.27
CA ASN A 79 -3.05 22.56 9.52
C ASN A 79 -2.10 22.82 8.33
N VAL A 80 -2.60 22.66 7.10
CA VAL A 80 -1.79 22.91 5.91
C VAL A 80 -1.73 24.40 5.63
N THR A 81 -0.58 25.00 5.93
CA THR A 81 -0.22 26.36 5.51
C THR A 81 1.05 26.30 4.65
N LEU A 82 0.88 26.37 3.32
CA LEU A 82 1.94 26.22 2.33
C LEU A 82 1.73 27.19 1.17
N LYS A 83 2.82 27.78 0.67
CA LYS A 83 2.79 28.53 -0.60
C LYS A 83 2.42 27.61 -1.76
N GLY A 84 1.95 28.19 -2.86
CA GLY A 84 1.79 27.45 -4.11
C GLY A 84 3.12 26.88 -4.59
N TRP A 85 3.09 25.77 -5.32
CA TRP A 85 4.28 25.09 -5.87
C TRP A 85 5.27 24.65 -4.78
N THR A 86 4.78 24.19 -3.64
CA THR A 86 5.60 23.77 -2.50
C THR A 86 5.48 22.27 -2.27
N TYR A 87 6.62 21.58 -2.28
CA TYR A 87 6.70 20.15 -1.94
C TYR A 87 6.90 19.97 -0.44
N LYS A 88 6.12 19.08 0.16
CA LYS A 88 6.30 18.63 1.54
C LYS A 88 6.01 17.14 1.68
N GLU A 89 6.83 16.50 2.49
CA GLU A 89 6.48 15.20 3.04
C GLU A 89 5.33 15.41 4.05
N ALA A 90 4.27 14.60 3.99
CA ALA A 90 3.04 14.86 4.74
C ALA A 90 2.78 13.84 5.84
N VAL A 91 2.87 12.55 5.51
CA VAL A 91 2.60 11.45 6.45
C VAL A 91 3.53 10.29 6.15
N THR A 92 4.05 9.63 7.19
CA THR A 92 4.86 8.43 7.06
C THR A 92 4.16 7.22 7.69
N ILE A 93 4.44 6.03 7.15
CA ILE A 93 4.12 4.73 7.74
C ILE A 93 5.40 3.92 7.95
N PRO A 94 5.43 2.93 8.85
CA PRO A 94 6.59 2.06 9.01
C PRO A 94 6.87 1.25 7.75
N LYS A 95 8.14 1.22 7.33
CA LYS A 95 8.58 0.43 6.16
C LYS A 95 8.39 -1.08 6.32
N SER A 96 8.23 -1.58 7.53
CA SER A 96 7.92 -2.99 7.80
C SER A 96 6.64 -3.46 7.09
N TYR A 97 5.69 -2.55 6.84
CA TYR A 97 4.47 -2.85 6.08
C TYR A 97 4.71 -3.01 4.57
N LEU A 98 5.85 -2.56 4.06
CA LEU A 98 6.19 -2.60 2.62
C LEU A 98 6.85 -3.93 2.22
N ASN A 99 7.03 -4.87 3.15
CA ASN A 99 7.48 -6.24 2.88
C ASN A 99 8.76 -6.35 2.03
N GLY A 100 9.66 -5.37 2.14
CA GLY A 100 10.93 -5.35 1.39
C GLY A 100 10.82 -4.92 -0.08
N PHE A 101 9.62 -4.57 -0.57
CA PHE A 101 9.47 -4.03 -1.92
C PHE A 101 10.24 -2.72 -2.10
N SER A 102 10.82 -2.53 -3.27
CA SER A 102 11.72 -1.39 -3.59
C SER A 102 11.16 -0.42 -4.62
N LYS A 103 10.12 -0.82 -5.37
CA LYS A 103 9.44 0.00 -6.36
C LYS A 103 7.96 0.14 -6.06
N PHE A 104 7.41 1.29 -6.45
CA PHE A 104 5.99 1.61 -6.33
C PHE A 104 5.48 2.20 -7.65
N GLN A 105 4.33 1.72 -8.12
CA GLN A 105 3.62 2.23 -9.28
C GLN A 105 2.20 2.63 -8.86
N THR A 106 1.86 3.90 -8.95
CA THR A 106 0.51 4.41 -8.67
C THR A 106 -0.51 3.89 -9.69
N PHE A 107 -1.74 3.62 -9.26
CA PHE A 107 -2.85 3.25 -10.16
C PHE A 107 -3.52 4.45 -10.82
N ASN A 108 -3.55 5.58 -10.13
CA ASN A 108 -4.36 6.74 -10.51
C ASN A 108 -3.49 7.95 -10.79
N ASP A 109 -4.10 8.98 -11.36
CA ASP A 109 -3.51 10.30 -11.37
C ASP A 109 -3.28 10.76 -9.92
N ASN A 110 -2.09 11.31 -9.70
CA ASN A 110 -1.63 11.81 -8.43
C ASN A 110 -2.16 13.24 -8.18
N ARG A 111 -2.64 13.94 -9.22
CA ARG A 111 -3.26 15.27 -9.12
C ARG A 111 -4.64 15.19 -8.50
N ARG A 112 -4.87 16.02 -7.49
CA ARG A 112 -6.15 16.26 -6.82
C ARG A 112 -6.59 17.70 -7.02
N THR A 113 -7.91 17.91 -7.07
CA THR A 113 -8.53 19.23 -7.07
C THR A 113 -9.59 19.25 -5.97
N THR A 114 -9.55 20.25 -5.09
CA THR A 114 -10.57 20.45 -4.06
C THR A 114 -11.79 21.17 -4.63
N ASP A 115 -12.90 21.19 -3.89
CA ASP A 115 -14.11 21.95 -4.26
C ASP A 115 -13.84 23.45 -4.43
N ASP A 116 -12.89 23.99 -3.66
CA ASP A 116 -12.39 25.37 -3.79
C ASP A 116 -11.44 25.56 -5.00
N SER A 117 -11.39 24.61 -5.93
CA SER A 117 -10.55 24.59 -7.14
C SER A 117 -9.04 24.61 -6.87
N TRP A 118 -8.60 24.17 -5.69
CA TRP A 118 -7.18 24.11 -5.36
C TRP A 118 -6.56 22.79 -5.79
N GLN A 119 -5.37 22.86 -6.39
CA GLN A 119 -4.72 21.69 -6.99
C GLN A 119 -3.44 21.29 -6.27
N TYR A 120 -3.30 19.99 -6.01
CA TYR A 120 -2.09 19.45 -5.40
C TYR A 120 -1.82 18.04 -5.92
N ASP A 121 -0.57 17.63 -5.96
CA ASP A 121 -0.19 16.25 -6.26
C ASP A 121 0.09 15.47 -4.99
N ILE A 122 -0.27 14.20 -4.97
CA ILE A 122 0.11 13.22 -3.94
C ILE A 122 1.05 12.18 -4.53
N ASP A 123 2.17 11.91 -3.87
CA ASP A 123 3.07 10.83 -4.28
C ASP A 123 3.54 10.01 -3.08
N PHE A 124 4.00 8.79 -3.33
CA PHE A 124 4.49 7.86 -2.31
C PHE A 124 5.94 7.48 -2.53
N LYS A 125 6.80 7.84 -1.58
CA LYS A 125 8.23 7.53 -1.56
C LYS A 125 8.44 6.21 -0.81
N ILE A 126 8.46 5.11 -1.56
CA ILE A 126 8.59 3.75 -1.02
C ILE A 126 9.88 3.53 -0.21
N ASP A 127 10.97 4.17 -0.63
CA ASP A 127 12.27 4.13 0.05
C ASP A 127 12.20 4.70 1.47
N LYS A 128 11.24 5.57 1.74
CA LYS A 128 11.00 6.18 3.06
C LYS A 128 9.72 5.69 3.75
N GLY A 129 8.76 5.14 3.01
CA GLY A 129 7.41 4.88 3.51
C GLY A 129 6.60 6.16 3.70
N VAL A 130 6.81 7.17 2.86
CA VAL A 130 6.29 8.54 3.05
C VAL A 130 5.31 8.92 1.94
N MET A 131 4.11 9.35 2.32
CA MET A 131 3.20 10.09 1.45
C MET A 131 3.55 11.58 1.45
N THR A 132 3.49 12.19 0.28
CA THR A 132 3.97 13.56 0.03
C THR A 132 2.86 14.38 -0.62
N VAL A 133 2.92 15.69 -0.44
CA VAL A 133 2.03 16.67 -1.04
C VAL A 133 2.88 17.65 -1.83
N TYR A 134 2.44 17.98 -3.03
CA TYR A 134 2.99 19.09 -3.82
C TYR A 134 1.87 20.07 -4.19
N THR A 135 1.78 21.18 -3.49
CA THR A 135 0.76 22.21 -3.75
C THR A 135 0.99 22.87 -5.11
N ARG A 136 -0.07 23.34 -5.78
CA ARG A 136 0.01 24.03 -7.07
C ARG A 136 -0.75 25.35 -7.04
N GLY A 137 -0.29 26.30 -7.85
CA GLY A 137 -0.99 27.57 -8.06
C GLY A 137 -0.97 28.45 -6.81
N ASN A 138 -2.05 28.40 -6.04
CA ASN A 138 -2.33 29.32 -4.94
C ASN A 138 -1.69 28.86 -3.61
N GLU A 139 -1.59 29.81 -2.68
CA GLU A 139 -1.28 29.52 -1.29
C GLU A 139 -2.44 28.79 -0.60
N TYR A 140 -2.09 27.76 0.16
CA TYR A 140 -2.96 27.01 1.03
C TYR A 140 -2.76 27.58 2.43
N ASN A 141 -3.81 28.07 3.07
CA ASN A 141 -3.70 28.65 4.40
C ASN A 141 -4.74 28.03 5.36
N ASN A 142 -4.25 27.37 6.40
CA ASN A 142 -5.04 26.70 7.43
C ASN A 142 -6.13 25.77 6.87
N LYS A 143 -5.75 24.92 5.92
CA LYS A 143 -6.69 24.02 5.24
C LYS A 143 -6.33 22.56 5.50
N GLY A 144 -7.24 21.67 5.15
CA GLY A 144 -6.98 20.24 5.16
C GLY A 144 -6.98 19.66 3.75
N LEU A 145 -6.24 18.56 3.58
CA LEU A 145 -6.05 17.87 2.30
C LEU A 145 -6.30 16.37 2.48
N ASP A 146 -6.98 15.77 1.51
CA ASP A 146 -7.00 14.32 1.37
C ASP A 146 -5.66 13.85 0.78
N VAL A 147 -4.92 13.06 1.55
CA VAL A 147 -3.65 12.45 1.18
C VAL A 147 -3.89 10.96 1.04
N ALA A 148 -4.29 10.57 -0.16
CA ALA A 148 -4.62 9.18 -0.49
C ALA A 148 -3.98 8.73 -1.80
N ILE A 149 -3.46 7.51 -1.79
CA ILE A 149 -2.75 6.90 -2.90
C ILE A 149 -2.94 5.39 -2.89
N SER A 150 -3.03 4.81 -4.08
CA SER A 150 -3.10 3.37 -4.27
C SER A 150 -2.20 2.94 -5.42
N GLY A 151 -1.64 1.74 -5.33
CA GLY A 151 -0.73 1.26 -6.36
C GLY A 151 -0.17 -0.12 -6.09
N ILE A 152 0.78 -0.51 -6.94
CA ILE A 152 1.49 -1.78 -6.88
C ILE A 152 2.88 -1.56 -6.27
N LEU A 153 3.20 -2.33 -5.24
CA LEU A 153 4.53 -2.54 -4.71
C LEU A 153 5.18 -3.74 -5.41
N TYR A 154 6.40 -3.60 -5.88
CA TYR A 154 7.14 -4.66 -6.59
C TYR A 154 8.65 -4.43 -6.47
N ASN A 155 9.44 -5.32 -7.07
CA ASN A 155 10.90 -5.21 -7.14
C ASN A 155 11.41 -4.91 -8.55
#